data_AF-A0A4S2J8F9-F1
#
_entry.id   AF-A0A4S2J8F9-F1
#
_cell.length_a   1.000
_cell.length_b   1.000
_cell.length_c   1.000
_cell.angle_alpha   90.00
_cell.angle_beta   90.00
_cell.angle_gamma   90.00
#
_symmetry.space_group_name_H-M   'P 1'
#
loop_
_entity.id
_entity.type
_entity.pdbx_description
1 polymer ?
#
loop_
_entity_poly.entity_id
_entity_poly.type
_entity_poly.pdbx_seq_one_letter_code
_entity_poly.pdbx_strand_id
1 'polypeptide(L)'
;MLSTTRVDVNGTVRRQLGARKASFAPMETATGHSGMEYGGITPIGLPADWPLLVDSAVVDLPYVLVGSGRRRGKLLVPGKVFAELPGAVVLEGLGVA
;
A
#
# COMPACT_ATOMS: atom_id res chain seq x y z
N MET A 1 4.20 -2.89 -3.00
CA MET A 1 4.65 -3.49 -4.28
C MET A 1 5.05 -2.41 -5.27
N LEU A 2 5.77 -2.76 -6.33
CA LEU A 2 6.18 -1.84 -7.41
C LEU A 2 5.01 -1.55 -8.36
N SER A 3 5.01 -0.37 -9.01
CA SER A 3 3.95 0.03 -9.96
C SER A 3 3.90 -0.83 -11.22
N THR A 4 4.98 -1.56 -11.53
CA THR A 4 5.09 -2.49 -12.66
C THR A 4 4.59 -3.91 -12.33
N THR A 5 4.20 -4.16 -11.07
CA THR A 5 3.71 -5.46 -10.60
C THR A 5 2.21 -5.41 -10.30
N ARG A 6 1.58 -6.56 -10.16
CA ARG A 6 0.20 -6.72 -9.69
C ARG A 6 0.19 -7.30 -8.29
N VAL A 7 -0.79 -6.91 -7.46
CA VAL A 7 -0.91 -7.44 -6.10
C VAL A 7 -1.46 -8.87 -6.15
N ASP A 8 -0.82 -9.80 -5.45
CA ASP A 8 -1.38 -11.14 -5.25
C ASP A 8 -2.46 -11.13 -4.16
N VAL A 9 -3.67 -10.74 -4.58
CA VAL A 9 -4.84 -10.66 -3.70
C VAL A 9 -5.23 -12.02 -3.14
N ASN A 10 -5.17 -13.07 -3.96
CA ASN A 10 -5.73 -14.38 -3.64
C ASN A 10 -4.74 -15.30 -2.91
N GLY A 11 -3.44 -15.10 -3.08
CA GLY A 11 -2.40 -15.80 -2.33
C GLY A 11 -1.93 -14.98 -1.13
N THR A 12 -0.94 -14.12 -1.31
CA THR A 12 -0.24 -13.39 -0.24
C THR A 12 -1.17 -12.54 0.62
N VAL A 13 -2.00 -11.66 0.03
CA VAL A 13 -2.90 -10.79 0.81
C VAL A 13 -3.92 -11.59 1.60
N ARG A 14 -4.62 -12.52 0.94
CA ARG A 14 -5.64 -13.37 1.59
C ARG A 14 -5.06 -14.13 2.79
N ARG A 15 -3.86 -14.71 2.63
CA ARG A 15 -3.17 -15.43 3.71
C ARG A 15 -2.78 -14.50 4.85
N GLN A 16 -2.21 -13.33 4.54
CA GLN A 16 -1.81 -12.35 5.55
C GLN A 16 -3.01 -11.84 6.38
N LEU A 17 -4.16 -11.66 5.74
CA LEU A 17 -5.40 -11.23 6.41
C LEU A 17 -6.14 -12.37 7.13
N GLY A 18 -5.67 -13.62 7.05
CA GLY A 18 -6.36 -14.78 7.62
C GLY A 18 -7.76 -15.00 7.04
N ALA A 19 -8.04 -14.50 5.84
CA ALA A 19 -9.37 -14.45 5.27
C ALA A 19 -9.63 -15.63 4.32
N ARG A 20 -10.90 -16.06 4.20
CA ARG A 20 -11.29 -17.03 3.16
C ARG A 20 -11.26 -16.43 1.75
N LYS A 21 -11.53 -15.14 1.63
CA LYS A 21 -11.55 -14.38 0.39
C LYS A 21 -11.10 -12.95 0.68
N ALA A 22 -10.34 -12.35 -0.25
CA ALA A 22 -10.02 -10.93 -0.25
C ALA A 22 -10.55 -10.29 -1.54
N SER A 23 -10.91 -9.02 -1.47
CA SER A 23 -11.36 -8.22 -2.61
C SER A 23 -10.98 -6.76 -2.38
N PHE A 24 -10.92 -5.99 -3.47
CA PHE A 24 -10.75 -4.55 -3.35
C PHE A 24 -11.97 -3.90 -2.70
N ALA A 25 -11.73 -2.92 -1.83
CA ALA A 25 -12.78 -2.09 -1.27
C ALA A 25 -13.45 -1.24 -2.37
N PRO A 26 -14.75 -0.93 -2.25
CA PRO A 26 -15.39 0.07 -3.09
C PRO A 26 -14.66 1.42 -3.05
N MET A 27 -14.71 2.17 -4.15
CA MET A 27 -14.02 3.46 -4.26
C MET A 27 -14.43 4.43 -3.14
N GLU A 28 -15.73 4.54 -2.86
CA GLU A 28 -16.28 5.41 -1.82
C GLU A 28 -15.73 5.05 -0.44
N THR A 29 -15.66 3.76 -0.11
CA THR A 29 -15.05 3.28 1.14
C THR A 29 -13.58 3.67 1.21
N ALA A 30 -12.82 3.44 0.14
CA ALA A 30 -11.39 3.76 0.11
C ALA A 30 -11.14 5.26 0.30
N THR A 31 -11.86 6.13 -0.42
CA THR A 31 -11.69 7.58 -0.31
C THR A 31 -12.24 8.14 1.01
N GLY A 32 -13.38 7.60 1.48
CA GLY A 32 -14.03 8.06 2.71
C GLY A 32 -13.20 7.77 3.95
N HIS A 33 -12.66 6.56 4.08
CA HIS A 33 -11.85 6.19 5.23
C HIS A 33 -10.41 6.72 5.18
N SER A 34 -9.81 6.82 3.99
CA SER A 34 -8.47 7.42 3.87
C SER A 34 -8.47 8.95 4.00
N GLY A 35 -9.60 9.60 3.72
CA GLY A 35 -9.69 11.06 3.62
C GLY A 35 -8.95 11.64 2.40
N MET A 36 -8.57 10.80 1.43
CA MET A 36 -7.73 11.17 0.28
C MET A 36 -8.50 11.14 -1.04
N GLU A 37 -7.98 11.85 -2.04
CA GLU A 37 -8.58 11.91 -3.38
C GLU A 37 -8.38 10.58 -4.15
N TYR A 38 -9.38 10.17 -4.92
CA TYR A 38 -9.23 9.03 -5.83
C TYR A 38 -8.09 9.26 -6.85
N GLY A 39 -7.20 8.28 -6.95
CA GLY A 39 -5.95 8.35 -7.73
C GLY A 39 -4.80 9.09 -7.01
N GLY A 40 -5.04 9.61 -5.80
CA GLY A 40 -4.04 10.25 -4.94
C GLY A 40 -3.75 9.49 -3.64
N ILE A 41 -4.52 8.44 -3.32
CA ILE A 41 -4.36 7.60 -2.12
C ILE A 41 -2.91 7.12 -2.01
N THR A 42 -2.34 7.25 -0.82
CA THR A 42 -0.93 6.97 -0.51
C THR A 42 -0.83 6.21 0.81
N PRO A 43 0.22 5.41 1.04
CA PRO A 43 0.45 4.71 2.31
C PRO A 43 0.69 5.62 3.52
N ILE A 44 1.01 6.92 3.32
CA ILE A 44 1.29 7.86 4.42
C ILE A 44 -0.01 8.54 4.87
N GLY A 45 -0.31 8.44 6.17
CA GLY A 45 -1.50 9.08 6.77
C GLY A 45 -2.79 8.26 6.63
N LEU A 46 -2.69 6.96 6.32
CA LEU A 46 -3.81 6.03 6.42
C LEU A 46 -4.25 5.84 7.88
N PRO A 47 -5.49 5.37 8.12
CA PRO A 47 -5.95 5.01 9.46
C PRO A 47 -4.99 4.03 10.15
N ALA A 48 -4.66 4.30 11.42
CA ALA A 48 -3.65 3.55 12.15
C ALA A 48 -4.05 2.09 12.47
N ASP A 49 -5.34 1.78 12.40
CA ASP A 49 -5.90 0.45 12.56
C ASP A 49 -5.82 -0.41 11.29
N TRP A 50 -5.42 0.18 10.15
CA TRP A 50 -5.29 -0.55 8.90
C TRP A 50 -3.91 -1.21 8.79
N PRO A 51 -3.84 -2.53 8.47
CA PRO A 51 -2.57 -3.14 8.12
C PRO A 51 -2.08 -2.59 6.78
N LEU A 52 -0.87 -2.05 6.76
CA LEU A 52 -0.19 -1.58 5.56
C LEU A 52 0.74 -2.67 5.03
N LEU A 53 0.28 -3.41 4.03
CA LEU A 53 1.08 -4.45 3.41
C LEU A 53 2.07 -3.83 2.40
N VAL A 54 3.37 -4.01 2.66
CA VAL A 54 4.46 -3.46 1.83
C VAL A 54 5.25 -4.62 1.25
N ASP A 55 5.63 -4.51 -0.03
CA ASP A 55 6.51 -5.52 -0.62
C ASP A 55 7.96 -5.19 -0.27
N SER A 56 8.75 -6.19 0.13
CA SER A 56 10.20 -6.08 0.35
C SER A 56 10.93 -5.30 -0.76
N ALA A 57 10.56 -5.51 -2.03
CA ALA A 57 11.17 -4.83 -3.17
C ALA A 57 10.96 -3.31 -3.16
N VAL A 58 9.96 -2.79 -2.44
CA VAL A 58 9.77 -1.34 -2.24
C VAL A 58 10.73 -0.81 -1.17
N VAL A 59 10.94 -1.57 -0.10
CA VAL A 59 11.80 -1.20 1.02
C VAL A 59 13.26 -1.11 0.57
N ASP A 60 13.66 -2.00 -0.33
CA ASP A 60 15.01 -2.07 -0.89
C ASP A 60 15.36 -0.95 -1.87
N LEU A 61 14.35 -0.17 -2.32
CA LEU A 61 14.62 0.96 -3.21
C LEU A 61 15.25 2.14 -2.45
N PRO A 62 16.25 2.82 -3.04
CA PRO A 62 16.83 4.00 -2.42
C PRO A 62 15.79 5.11 -2.22
N TYR A 63 14.87 5.25 -3.18
CA TYR A 63 13.72 6.16 -3.11
C TYR A 63 12.51 5.57 -3.84
N VAL A 64 11.32 5.94 -3.35
CA VAL A 64 10.03 5.55 -3.89
C VAL A 64 9.21 6.82 -4.10
N LEU A 65 8.58 6.95 -5.27
CA LEU A 65 7.65 8.03 -5.58
C LEU A 65 6.22 7.56 -5.29
N VAL A 66 5.53 8.22 -4.36
CA VAL A 66 4.13 7.92 -4.00
C VAL A 66 3.21 9.13 -4.18
N GLY A 67 1.90 8.88 -4.11
CA GLY A 67 0.90 9.95 -4.03
C GLY A 67 1.09 10.84 -2.80
N SER A 68 0.57 12.06 -2.87
CA SER A 68 0.56 13.00 -1.74
C SER A 68 -0.75 12.99 -0.93
N GLY A 69 -1.66 12.05 -1.21
CA GLY A 69 -3.06 12.11 -0.76
C GLY A 69 -3.95 13.01 -1.66
N ARG A 70 -3.34 13.73 -2.62
CA ARG A 70 -4.02 14.60 -3.60
C ARG A 70 -3.51 14.32 -5.02
N ARG A 71 -4.29 14.69 -6.04
CA ARG A 71 -3.89 14.50 -7.45
C ARG A 71 -2.71 15.36 -7.88
N ARG A 72 -2.56 16.55 -7.29
CA ARG A 72 -1.62 17.60 -7.76
C ARG A 72 -0.20 17.48 -7.20
N GLY A 73 0.13 16.42 -6.46
CA GLY A 73 1.44 16.27 -5.85
C GLY A 73 1.89 14.82 -5.71
N LYS A 74 3.20 14.65 -5.59
CA LYS A 74 3.88 13.38 -5.33
C LYS A 74 4.94 13.59 -4.25
N LEU A 75 5.26 12.53 -3.52
CA LEU A 75 6.29 12.52 -2.49
C LEU A 75 7.40 11.55 -2.91
N LEU A 76 8.64 11.99 -2.85
CA LEU A 76 9.81 11.12 -3.02
C LEU A 76 10.35 10.79 -1.62
N VAL A 77 10.31 9.52 -1.25
CA VAL A 77 10.60 9.06 0.11
C VAL A 77 11.56 7.88 0.07
N PRO A 78 12.55 7.76 0.97
CA PRO A 78 13.39 6.58 1.02
C PRO A 78 12.58 5.29 1.22
N GLY A 79 12.90 4.21 0.51
CA GLY A 79 12.15 2.94 0.58
C GLY A 79 12.06 2.38 2.00
N LYS A 80 13.17 2.47 2.75
CA LYS A 80 13.24 2.02 4.15
C LYS A 80 12.15 2.60 5.07
N VAL A 81 11.68 3.82 4.81
CA VAL A 81 10.65 4.49 5.65
C VAL A 81 9.33 3.73 5.61
N PHE A 82 9.00 3.03 4.53
CA PHE A 82 7.72 2.30 4.43
C PHE A 82 7.63 1.11 5.38
N ALA A 83 8.76 0.56 5.84
CA ALA A 83 8.79 -0.47 6.88
C ALA A 83 8.54 0.09 8.30
N GLU A 84 8.70 1.40 8.48
CA GLU A 84 8.57 2.08 9.77
C GLU A 84 7.20 2.77 9.93
N LEU A 85 6.36 2.76 8.88
CA LEU A 85 5.03 3.36 8.93
C LEU A 85 4.10 2.59 9.90
N PRO A 86 3.13 3.28 10.52
CA PRO A 86 2.13 2.62 11.36
C PRO A 86 1.42 1.49 10.61
N GLY A 87 1.32 0.32 11.26
CA GLY A 87 0.67 -0.86 10.69
C GLY A 87 1.44 -1.55 9.56
N ALA A 88 2.68 -1.15 9.26
CA ALA A 88 3.48 -1.74 8.20
C ALA A 88 3.77 -3.23 8.46
N VAL A 89 3.51 -4.04 7.44
CA VAL A 89 3.89 -5.45 7.37
C VAL A 89 4.64 -5.66 6.07
N VAL A 90 5.95 -5.90 6.17
CA VAL A 90 6.80 -6.18 5.02
C VAL A 90 6.66 -7.65 4.63
N LEU A 91 6.35 -7.90 3.36
CA LEU A 91 6.13 -9.22 2.79
C LEU A 91 6.98 -9.42 1.55
N GLU A 92 7.48 -10.63 1.37
CA GLU A 92 8.06 -11.06 0.10
C GLU A 92 6.95 -11.55 -0.85
N GLY A 93 7.08 -11.25 -2.14
CA GLY A 93 6.14 -11.73 -3.16
C GLY A 93 4.71 -11.22 -2.98
N LEU A 94 4.54 -9.98 -2.50
CA LEU A 94 3.25 -9.30 -2.49
C LEU A 94 2.89 -8.83 -3.90
N GLY A 95 3.88 -8.34 -4.65
CA GLY A 95 3.80 -8.06 -6.08
C GLY A 95 4.20 -9.27 -6.92
N VAL A 96 3.39 -9.60 -7.92
CA VAL A 96 3.65 -10.61 -8.95
C VAL A 96 3.70 -9.94 -10.34
N ALA A 97 4.39 -10.57 -11.30
CA ALA A 97 4.50 -10.08 -12.67
C ALA A 97 3.15 -10.05 -13.41
#